data_AF-A0A7K0ZYB5-F1
#
_entry.id   AF-A0A7K0ZYB5-F1
#
_cell.length_a   1.000
_cell.length_b   1.000
_cell.length_c   1.000
_cell.angle_alpha   90.00
_cell.angle_beta   90.00
_cell.angle_gamma   90.00
#
_symmetry.space_group_name_H-M   'P 1'
#
loop_
_entity.id
_entity.type
_entity.pdbx_description
1 polymer ?
#
loop_
_entity_poly.entity_id
_entity_poly.type
_entity_poly.pdbx_seq_one_letter_code
_entity_poly.pdbx_strand_id
1 'polypeptide(L)'
;MSRLVQVATMPAAAVLAVGAVLGVQLAHGGGSFEPLRPADACAARVVTSRADGIDALTERLVLIGLDDAACRLGISREALTLELAQPGARTEARSNALVDAVGAGLRAAVVRMQDDGTLPPASGLVDEALDSADLNGFVEAAIRAVPDSLVDAALKTDDVLLRAIDELDLRTLLSDLDDEDALDAQVEEAITQAVKDSLADRLRDLL
;
A
#
# COMPACT_ATOMS: atom_id res chain seq x y z
N MET A 1 39.94 -56.07 -13.62
CA MET A 1 39.36 -54.91 -14.34
C MET A 1 37.93 -54.64 -13.85
N SER A 2 37.73 -54.19 -12.60
CA SER A 2 36.34 -54.03 -12.09
C SER A 2 36.08 -52.84 -11.15
N ARG A 3 37.08 -52.30 -10.43
CA ARG A 3 36.85 -51.15 -9.54
C ARG A 3 36.99 -49.78 -10.21
N LEU A 4 37.94 -49.59 -11.13
CA LEU A 4 38.14 -48.31 -11.84
C LEU A 4 36.99 -47.98 -12.80
N VAL A 5 36.38 -48.99 -13.42
CA VAL A 5 35.22 -48.81 -14.32
C VAL A 5 33.98 -48.39 -13.53
N GLN A 6 33.74 -48.97 -12.34
CA GLN A 6 32.63 -48.58 -11.46
C GLN A 6 32.79 -47.18 -10.86
N VAL A 7 34.03 -46.77 -10.56
CA VAL A 7 34.30 -45.42 -9.99
C VAL A 7 34.12 -44.32 -11.04
N ALA A 8 34.32 -44.61 -12.32
CA ALA A 8 34.16 -43.64 -13.40
C ALA A 8 32.73 -43.59 -13.98
N THR A 9 31.95 -44.66 -13.90
CA THR A 9 30.61 -44.72 -14.49
C THR A 9 29.58 -43.87 -13.75
N MET A 10 29.63 -43.81 -12.41
CA MET A 10 28.75 -42.95 -11.63
C MET A 10 28.94 -41.45 -11.92
N PRO A 11 30.15 -40.87 -11.86
CA PRO A 11 30.33 -39.45 -12.17
C PRO A 11 30.02 -39.15 -13.64
N ALA A 12 30.32 -40.06 -14.57
CA ALA A 12 29.95 -39.88 -15.98
C ALA A 12 28.42 -39.86 -16.18
N ALA A 13 27.69 -40.77 -15.53
CA ALA A 13 26.23 -40.79 -15.56
C ALA A 13 25.61 -39.54 -14.92
N ALA A 14 26.19 -39.03 -13.83
CA ALA A 14 25.76 -37.80 -13.18
C ALA A 14 25.96 -36.57 -14.09
N VAL A 15 27.12 -36.45 -14.74
CA VAL A 15 27.40 -35.37 -15.71
C VAL A 15 26.44 -35.43 -16.89
N LEU A 16 26.16 -36.62 -17.41
CA LEU A 16 25.19 -36.81 -18.49
C LEU A 16 23.76 -36.41 -18.06
N ALA A 17 23.34 -36.79 -16.85
CA ALA A 17 22.03 -36.43 -16.33
C ALA A 17 21.88 -34.91 -16.14
N VAL A 18 22.90 -34.26 -15.57
CA VAL A 18 22.92 -32.79 -15.40
C VAL A 18 22.93 -32.09 -16.76
N GLY A 19 23.77 -32.56 -17.69
CA GLY A 19 23.83 -32.02 -19.04
C GLY A 19 22.51 -32.17 -19.80
N ALA A 20 21.81 -33.30 -19.63
CA ALA A 20 20.48 -33.50 -20.20
C ALA A 20 19.46 -32.51 -19.64
N VAL A 21 19.43 -32.30 -18.31
CA VAL A 21 18.54 -31.30 -17.69
C VAL A 21 18.85 -29.89 -18.17
N LEU A 22 20.13 -29.49 -18.16
CA LEU A 22 20.56 -28.18 -18.65
C LEU A 22 20.21 -27.98 -20.13
N GLY A 23 20.40 -29.01 -20.96
CA GLY A 23 20.02 -29.00 -22.37
C GLY A 23 18.53 -28.78 -22.57
N VAL A 24 17.67 -29.46 -21.80
CA VAL A 24 16.21 -29.25 -21.81
C VAL A 24 15.86 -27.82 -21.39
N GLN A 25 16.44 -27.32 -20.30
CA GLN A 25 16.19 -25.96 -19.80
C GLN A 25 16.60 -24.90 -20.85
N LEU A 26 17.76 -25.05 -21.47
CA LEU A 26 18.21 -24.14 -22.53
C LEU A 26 17.31 -24.21 -23.77
N ALA A 27 16.90 -25.42 -24.18
CA ALA A 27 15.98 -25.61 -25.30
C ALA A 27 14.58 -25.01 -25.07
N HIS A 28 14.17 -24.88 -23.80
CA HIS A 28 12.89 -24.27 -23.40
C HIS A 28 13.05 -22.80 -22.98
N GLY A 29 14.12 -22.12 -23.40
CA GLY A 29 14.29 -20.68 -23.18
C GLY A 29 14.89 -20.29 -21.83
N GLY A 30 15.38 -21.24 -21.03
CA GLY A 30 16.06 -20.96 -19.76
C GLY A 30 17.37 -20.17 -19.92
N GLY A 31 17.94 -20.12 -21.12
CA GLY A 31 19.12 -19.30 -21.44
C GLY A 31 18.80 -17.89 -21.92
N SER A 32 17.55 -17.60 -22.23
CA SER A 32 17.08 -16.29 -22.75
C SER A 32 16.19 -15.56 -21.76
N PHE A 33 16.27 -15.91 -20.48
CA PHE A 33 15.53 -15.21 -19.44
C PHE A 33 16.08 -13.79 -19.30
N GLU A 34 15.30 -12.82 -19.77
CA GLU A 34 15.53 -11.40 -19.53
C GLU A 34 14.45 -10.93 -18.55
N PRO A 35 14.82 -10.52 -17.32
CA PRO A 35 13.85 -10.00 -16.37
C PRO A 35 13.10 -8.83 -16.99
N LEU A 36 11.77 -8.85 -16.87
CA LEU A 36 10.96 -7.69 -17.23
C LEU A 36 11.50 -6.48 -16.46
N ARG A 37 11.72 -5.38 -17.18
CA ARG A 37 12.13 -4.14 -16.54
C ARG A 37 11.02 -3.69 -15.59
N PRO A 38 11.37 -3.27 -14.36
CA PRO A 38 10.43 -2.67 -13.44
C PRO A 38 9.67 -1.54 -14.12
N ALA A 39 8.38 -1.41 -13.80
CA ALA A 39 7.56 -0.38 -14.38
C ALA A 39 8.02 1.01 -13.89
N ASP A 40 7.96 2.00 -14.78
CA ASP A 40 8.27 3.39 -14.42
C ASP A 40 7.27 3.90 -13.37
N ALA A 41 7.78 4.31 -12.21
CA ALA A 41 6.98 4.85 -11.12
C ALA A 41 6.43 6.25 -11.43
N CYS A 42 7.10 7.02 -12.29
CA CYS A 42 6.69 8.37 -12.65
C CYS A 42 5.65 8.42 -13.78
N ALA A 43 5.42 7.31 -14.47
CA ALA A 43 4.41 7.23 -15.52
C ALA A 43 3.01 7.18 -14.89
N ALA A 44 2.09 8.03 -15.34
CA ALA A 44 0.70 8.00 -14.89
C ALA A 44 0.03 6.67 -15.27
N ARG A 45 -0.69 6.05 -14.33
CA ARG A 45 -1.38 4.77 -14.52
C ARG A 45 -2.78 4.85 -13.95
N VAL A 46 -3.72 4.19 -14.63
CA VAL A 46 -5.04 3.93 -14.04
C VAL A 46 -4.87 2.76 -13.08
N VAL A 47 -5.10 3.01 -11.80
CA VAL A 47 -5.10 1.97 -10.77
C VAL A 47 -6.53 1.47 -10.61
N THR A 48 -6.75 0.20 -10.96
CA THR A 48 -8.01 -0.48 -10.71
C THR A 48 -7.89 -1.28 -9.41
N SER A 49 -8.73 -0.97 -8.44
CA SER A 49 -8.91 -1.79 -7.24
C SER A 49 -9.45 -3.17 -7.60
N ARG A 50 -9.09 -4.20 -6.83
CA ARG A 50 -9.79 -5.49 -6.86
C ARG A 50 -10.88 -5.59 -5.80
N ALA A 51 -10.76 -4.81 -4.73
CA ALA A 51 -11.78 -4.67 -3.71
C ALA A 51 -12.85 -3.65 -4.11
N ASP A 52 -13.95 -3.65 -3.35
CA ASP A 52 -15.00 -2.63 -3.38
C ASP A 52 -14.92 -1.79 -2.09
N GLY A 53 -15.67 -0.69 -2.02
CA GLY A 53 -15.85 0.05 -0.77
C GLY A 53 -14.60 0.74 -0.19
N ILE A 54 -14.46 0.70 1.14
CA ILE A 54 -13.34 1.28 1.91
C ILE A 54 -12.03 0.62 1.51
N ASP A 55 -12.02 -0.71 1.36
CA ASP A 55 -10.83 -1.46 0.93
C ASP A 55 -10.35 -1.00 -0.44
N ALA A 56 -11.28 -0.72 -1.36
CA ALA A 56 -10.95 -0.20 -2.69
C ALA A 56 -10.36 1.21 -2.66
N LEU A 57 -10.83 2.05 -1.73
CA LEU A 57 -10.26 3.36 -1.49
C LEU A 57 -8.82 3.23 -0.97
N THR A 58 -8.62 2.41 0.07
CA THR A 58 -7.31 2.18 0.68
C THR A 58 -6.31 1.60 -0.31
N GLU A 59 -6.68 0.57 -1.07
CA GLU A 59 -5.83 -0.05 -2.10
C GLU A 59 -5.38 0.99 -3.13
N ARG A 60 -6.32 1.77 -3.68
CA ARG A 60 -5.99 2.81 -4.68
C ARG A 60 -5.09 3.89 -4.10
N LEU A 61 -5.39 4.38 -2.90
CA LEU A 61 -4.64 5.43 -2.24
C LEU A 61 -3.19 4.99 -2.00
N VAL A 62 -2.99 3.79 -1.45
CA VAL A 62 -1.65 3.23 -1.20
C VAL A 62 -0.89 3.00 -2.50
N LEU A 63 -1.53 2.42 -3.52
CA LEU A 63 -0.87 2.15 -4.79
C LEU A 63 -0.45 3.43 -5.53
N ILE A 64 -1.32 4.44 -5.57
CA ILE A 64 -1.00 5.75 -6.16
C ILE A 64 0.09 6.45 -5.33
N GLY A 65 0.00 6.39 -4.00
CA GLY A 65 0.95 7.04 -3.11
C GLY A 65 2.34 6.43 -3.18
N LEU A 66 2.46 5.10 -3.25
CA LEU A 66 3.73 4.42 -3.43
C LEU A 66 4.36 4.68 -4.81
N ASP A 67 3.55 4.83 -5.85
CA ASP A 67 4.04 5.24 -7.18
C ASP A 67 4.68 6.64 -7.13
N ASP A 68 4.00 7.62 -6.50
CA ASP A 68 4.54 8.98 -6.35
C ASP A 68 5.79 9.01 -5.44
N ALA A 69 5.77 8.25 -4.33
CA ALA A 69 6.92 8.11 -3.44
C ALA A 69 8.14 7.51 -4.15
N ALA A 70 7.95 6.43 -4.91
CA ALA A 70 9.01 5.81 -5.69
C ALA A 70 9.56 6.76 -6.77
N CYS A 71 8.67 7.51 -7.44
CA CYS A 71 9.08 8.54 -8.39
C CYS A 71 9.95 9.63 -7.75
N ARG A 72 9.58 10.13 -6.56
CA ARG A 72 10.39 11.11 -5.80
C ARG A 72 11.76 10.57 -5.40
N LEU A 73 11.83 9.29 -5.04
CA LEU A 73 13.06 8.62 -4.65
C LEU A 73 13.93 8.20 -5.85
N GLY A 74 13.42 8.30 -7.08
CA GLY A 74 14.11 7.91 -8.30
C GLY A 74 14.34 6.40 -8.41
N ILE A 75 13.48 5.59 -7.78
CA ILE A 75 13.54 4.12 -7.78
C ILE A 75 12.25 3.54 -8.36
N SER A 76 12.25 2.23 -8.67
CA SER A 76 11.01 1.56 -9.08
C SER A 76 10.11 1.29 -7.87
N ARG A 77 8.81 1.07 -8.11
CA ARG A 77 7.88 0.67 -7.04
C ARG A 77 8.33 -0.63 -6.38
N GLU A 78 8.79 -1.59 -7.15
CA GLU A 78 9.27 -2.89 -6.64
C GLU A 78 10.49 -2.72 -5.74
N ALA A 79 11.39 -1.80 -6.09
CA ALA A 79 12.53 -1.46 -5.24
C ALA A 79 12.08 -0.76 -3.95
N LEU A 80 11.09 0.14 -4.03
CA LEU A 80 10.50 0.77 -2.84
C LEU A 80 9.82 -0.27 -1.94
N THR A 81 8.98 -1.15 -2.49
CA THR A 81 8.31 -2.23 -1.74
C THR A 81 9.33 -3.16 -1.10
N LEU A 82 10.42 -3.49 -1.79
CA LEU A 82 11.49 -4.28 -1.22
C LEU A 82 12.21 -3.55 -0.09
N GLU A 83 12.47 -2.24 -0.24
CA GLU A 83 13.02 -1.44 0.85
C GLU A 83 12.06 -1.48 2.05
N LEU A 84 10.77 -1.22 1.87
CA LEU A 84 9.75 -1.23 2.93
C LEU A 84 9.69 -2.60 3.64
N ALA A 85 9.68 -3.70 2.89
CA ALA A 85 9.62 -5.06 3.43
C ALA A 85 10.94 -5.52 4.07
N GLN A 86 12.06 -4.89 3.73
CA GLN A 86 13.37 -5.22 4.28
C GLN A 86 14.07 -3.94 4.76
N PRO A 87 13.67 -3.42 5.93
CA PRO A 87 14.16 -2.15 6.42
C PRO A 87 15.68 -2.04 6.48
N GLY A 88 16.38 -3.14 6.79
CA GLY A 88 17.84 -3.25 6.70
C GLY A 88 18.62 -2.17 7.46
N ALA A 89 19.94 -2.20 7.36
CA ALA A 89 20.77 -1.13 7.90
C ALA A 89 20.78 0.05 6.90
N ARG A 90 19.89 1.03 7.09
CA ARG A 90 19.89 2.30 6.34
C ARG A 90 20.50 3.42 7.18
N THR A 91 20.98 4.46 6.51
CA THR A 91 21.36 5.70 7.18
C THR A 91 20.11 6.47 7.61
N GLU A 92 20.18 7.23 8.70
CA GLU A 92 19.09 8.12 9.13
C GLU A 92 18.61 9.05 8.01
N ALA A 93 19.54 9.55 7.18
CA ALA A 93 19.19 10.38 6.03
C ALA A 93 18.33 9.64 5.00
N ARG A 94 18.62 8.35 4.74
CA ARG A 94 17.81 7.53 3.83
C ARG A 94 16.45 7.20 4.45
N SER A 95 16.39 6.90 5.75
CA SER A 95 15.14 6.65 6.45
C SER A 95 14.23 7.86 6.44
N ASN A 96 14.77 9.06 6.68
CA ASN A 96 14.00 10.31 6.61
C ASN A 96 13.49 10.58 5.19
N ALA A 97 14.35 10.44 4.18
CA ALA A 97 13.94 10.62 2.79
C ALA A 97 12.82 9.64 2.38
N LEU A 98 12.85 8.40 2.88
CA LEU A 98 11.81 7.41 2.64
C LEU A 98 10.48 7.83 3.30
N VAL A 99 10.51 8.18 4.58
CA VAL A 99 9.32 8.64 5.33
C VAL A 99 8.69 9.86 4.66
N ASP A 100 9.51 10.86 4.31
CA ASP A 100 9.07 12.08 3.64
C ASP A 100 8.45 11.77 2.27
N ALA A 101 9.08 10.88 1.49
CA ALA A 101 8.57 10.49 0.18
C ALA A 101 7.25 9.73 0.26
N VAL A 102 7.10 8.80 1.21
CA VAL A 102 5.85 8.05 1.42
C VAL A 102 4.73 9.00 1.85
N GLY A 103 4.96 9.85 2.85
CA GLY A 103 3.94 10.82 3.29
C GLY A 103 3.56 11.81 2.19
N ALA A 104 4.54 12.32 1.44
CA ALA A 104 4.27 13.19 0.29
C ALA A 104 3.49 12.47 -0.83
N GLY A 105 3.81 11.19 -1.07
CA GLY A 105 3.12 10.37 -2.05
C GLY A 105 1.66 10.11 -1.68
N LEU A 106 1.39 9.75 -0.42
CA LEU A 106 0.02 9.54 0.08
C LEU A 106 -0.81 10.83 -0.02
N ARG A 107 -0.26 11.99 0.36
CA ARG A 107 -0.94 13.28 0.19
C ARG A 107 -1.21 13.59 -1.30
N ALA A 108 -0.24 13.36 -2.17
CA ALA A 108 -0.41 13.54 -3.61
C ALA A 108 -1.48 12.60 -4.18
N ALA A 109 -1.61 11.38 -3.65
CA ALA A 109 -2.64 10.44 -4.03
C ALA A 109 -4.04 10.96 -3.67
N VAL A 110 -4.23 11.49 -2.46
CA VAL A 110 -5.52 12.09 -2.05
C VAL A 110 -5.91 13.24 -2.97
N VAL A 111 -4.98 14.17 -3.21
CA VAL A 111 -5.21 15.32 -4.10
C VAL A 111 -5.56 14.86 -5.51
N ARG A 112 -4.83 13.89 -6.05
CA ARG A 112 -5.10 13.33 -7.38
C ARG A 112 -6.49 12.67 -7.44
N MET A 113 -6.84 11.88 -6.44
CA MET A 113 -8.13 11.19 -6.40
C MET A 113 -9.28 12.18 -6.27
N GLN A 114 -9.08 13.30 -5.57
CA GLN A 114 -10.02 14.42 -5.51
C GLN A 114 -10.18 15.08 -6.88
N ASP A 115 -9.07 15.44 -7.53
CA ASP A 115 -9.05 16.08 -8.86
C ASP A 115 -9.71 15.20 -9.92
N ASP A 116 -9.48 13.89 -9.86
CA ASP A 116 -10.08 12.89 -10.76
C ASP A 116 -11.55 12.58 -10.40
N GLY A 117 -12.07 13.11 -9.28
CA GLY A 117 -13.44 12.87 -8.82
C GLY A 117 -13.71 11.42 -8.37
N THR A 118 -12.67 10.73 -7.90
CA THR A 118 -12.70 9.30 -7.55
C THR A 118 -12.73 9.00 -6.05
N LEU A 119 -12.64 10.05 -5.21
CA LEU A 119 -12.87 9.94 -3.78
C LEU A 119 -14.37 9.73 -3.51
N PRO A 120 -14.76 8.69 -2.75
CA PRO A 120 -16.14 8.53 -2.32
C PRO A 120 -16.54 9.64 -1.33
N PRO A 121 -17.84 9.99 -1.27
CA PRO A 121 -18.36 10.87 -0.23
C PRO A 121 -18.19 10.22 1.15
N ALA A 122 -18.11 11.04 2.21
CA ALA A 122 -17.91 10.55 3.56
C ALA A 122 -19.10 9.72 4.04
N SER A 123 -20.32 10.09 3.63
CA SER A 123 -21.55 9.32 3.87
C SER A 123 -21.44 7.86 3.40
N GLY A 124 -20.89 7.64 2.20
CA GLY A 124 -20.68 6.29 1.65
C GLY A 124 -19.69 5.44 2.44
N LEU A 125 -18.68 6.06 3.07
CA LEU A 125 -17.73 5.37 3.95
C LEU A 125 -18.35 5.06 5.32
N VAL A 126 -19.18 5.97 5.84
CA VAL A 126 -19.87 5.78 7.12
C VAL A 126 -20.83 4.59 7.04
N ASP A 127 -21.59 4.45 5.96
CA ASP A 127 -22.52 3.32 5.81
C ASP A 127 -21.80 1.97 5.86
N GLU A 128 -20.70 1.84 5.13
CA GLU A 128 -19.90 0.61 5.12
C GLU A 128 -19.22 0.36 6.48
N ALA A 129 -18.73 1.41 7.13
CA ALA A 129 -18.18 1.30 8.49
C ALA A 129 -19.25 0.83 9.48
N LEU A 130 -20.48 1.34 9.39
CA LEU A 130 -21.60 0.92 10.24
C LEU A 130 -21.99 -0.53 10.00
N ASP A 131 -21.96 -1.01 8.76
CA ASP A 131 -22.22 -2.41 8.42
C ASP A 131 -21.17 -3.36 9.02
N SER A 132 -19.92 -2.90 9.13
CA SER A 132 -18.82 -3.66 9.74
C SER A 132 -18.76 -3.56 11.26
N ALA A 133 -19.36 -2.52 11.84
CA ALA A 133 -19.33 -2.26 13.26
C ALA A 133 -20.36 -3.12 14.01
N ASP A 134 -19.95 -3.76 15.10
CA ASP A 134 -20.83 -4.54 15.99
C ASP A 134 -21.65 -3.60 16.91
N LEU A 135 -22.39 -2.67 16.31
CA LEU A 135 -23.23 -1.71 17.00
C LEU A 135 -24.59 -2.30 17.34
N ASN A 136 -25.22 -1.75 18.37
CA ASN A 136 -26.61 -2.01 18.62
C ASN A 136 -27.46 -1.43 17.48
N GLY A 137 -28.40 -2.20 16.94
CA GLY A 137 -29.26 -1.77 15.83
C GLY A 137 -30.05 -0.48 16.07
N PHE A 138 -30.28 -0.08 17.33
CA PHE A 138 -30.84 1.25 17.63
C PHE A 138 -29.87 2.39 17.36
N VAL A 139 -28.59 2.23 17.73
CA VAL A 139 -27.53 3.22 17.49
C VAL A 139 -27.23 3.33 16.01
N GLU A 140 -27.10 2.19 15.34
CA GLU A 140 -26.92 2.08 13.90
C GLU A 140 -28.05 2.81 13.13
N ALA A 141 -29.31 2.56 13.50
CA ALA A 141 -30.46 3.26 12.92
C ALA A 141 -30.47 4.77 13.21
N ALA A 142 -29.99 5.20 14.38
CA ALA A 142 -29.89 6.62 14.71
C ALA A 142 -28.80 7.32 13.89
N ILE A 143 -27.66 6.67 13.64
CA ILE A 143 -26.59 7.22 12.81
C ILE A 143 -27.04 7.27 11.34
N ARG A 144 -27.68 6.21 10.83
CA ARG A 144 -28.25 6.20 9.46
C ARG A 144 -29.41 7.18 9.25
N ALA A 145 -30.01 7.69 10.33
CA ALA A 145 -31.03 8.73 10.22
C ALA A 145 -30.42 10.11 9.92
N VAL A 146 -29.10 10.28 10.03
CA VAL A 146 -28.41 11.51 9.67
C VAL A 146 -28.35 11.61 8.14
N PRO A 147 -28.86 12.69 7.53
CA PRO A 147 -28.79 12.87 6.08
C PRO A 147 -27.36 12.90 5.55
N ASP A 148 -27.10 12.20 4.45
CA ASP A 148 -25.79 12.16 3.75
C ASP A 148 -25.23 13.56 3.48
N SER A 149 -26.09 14.50 3.08
CA SER A 149 -25.70 15.88 2.81
C SER A 149 -25.12 16.60 4.03
N LEU A 150 -25.54 16.22 5.24
CA LEU A 150 -24.96 16.77 6.47
C LEU A 150 -23.62 16.11 6.79
N VAL A 151 -23.49 14.80 6.58
CA VAL A 151 -22.23 14.08 6.73
C VAL A 151 -21.19 14.64 5.76
N ASP A 152 -21.51 14.74 4.47
CA ASP A 152 -20.62 15.23 3.41
C ASP A 152 -20.32 16.74 3.49
N ALA A 153 -21.16 17.49 4.22
CA ALA A 153 -20.91 18.90 4.52
C ALA A 153 -20.07 19.10 5.78
N ALA A 154 -20.10 18.12 6.70
CA ALA A 154 -19.34 18.17 7.94
C ALA A 154 -17.95 17.52 7.81
N LEU A 155 -17.86 16.47 7.00
CA LEU A 155 -16.67 15.66 6.78
C LEU A 155 -16.39 15.60 5.29
N LYS A 156 -15.29 16.25 4.89
CA LYS A 156 -14.76 16.14 3.54
C LYS A 156 -13.75 15.00 3.52
N THR A 157 -13.99 14.00 2.65
CA THR A 157 -13.14 12.81 2.57
C THR A 157 -11.68 13.17 2.34
N ASP A 158 -11.40 14.12 1.45
CA ASP A 158 -10.04 14.62 1.20
C ASP A 158 -9.40 15.24 2.44
N ASP A 159 -10.14 16.08 3.16
CA ASP A 159 -9.67 16.79 4.34
C ASP A 159 -9.37 15.83 5.51
N VAL A 160 -10.23 14.82 5.72
CA VAL A 160 -10.01 13.76 6.71
C VAL A 160 -8.80 12.92 6.34
N LEU A 161 -8.67 12.51 5.08
CA LEU A 161 -7.53 11.69 4.64
C LEU A 161 -6.20 12.46 4.74
N LEU A 162 -6.16 13.74 4.36
CA LEU A 162 -4.96 14.56 4.45
C LEU A 162 -4.52 14.74 5.91
N ARG A 163 -5.45 15.07 6.82
CA ARG A 163 -5.14 15.15 8.25
C ARG A 163 -4.72 13.80 8.81
N ALA A 164 -5.40 12.71 8.46
CA ALA A 164 -4.99 11.38 8.93
C ALA A 164 -3.55 11.05 8.50
N ILE A 165 -3.14 11.41 7.28
CA ILE A 165 -1.76 11.22 6.82
C ILE A 165 -0.76 12.11 7.58
N ASP A 166 -1.14 13.34 7.93
CA ASP A 166 -0.30 14.27 8.68
C ASP A 166 -0.12 13.84 10.15
N GLU A 167 -1.12 13.16 10.71
CA GLU A 167 -1.16 12.72 12.10
C GLU A 167 -0.49 11.36 12.30
N LEU A 168 -0.32 10.57 11.23
CA LEU A 168 0.38 9.29 11.26
C LEU A 168 1.88 9.48 11.56
N ASP A 169 2.39 8.79 12.57
CA ASP A 169 3.83 8.63 12.74
C ASP A 169 4.39 7.63 11.72
N LEU A 170 4.55 8.09 10.49
CA LEU A 170 5.10 7.30 9.39
C LEU A 170 6.49 6.75 9.69
N ARG A 171 7.28 7.38 10.58
CA ARG A 171 8.58 6.83 10.95
C ARG A 171 8.39 5.55 11.76
N THR A 172 7.53 5.58 12.75
CA THR A 172 7.19 4.42 13.58
C THR A 172 6.51 3.35 12.73
N LEU A 173 5.49 3.73 11.96
CA LEU A 173 4.73 2.83 11.08
C LEU A 173 5.63 2.09 10.08
N LEU A 174 6.52 2.80 9.38
CA LEU A 174 7.41 2.18 8.39
C LEU A 174 8.55 1.36 9.01
N SER A 175 8.82 1.52 10.32
CA SER A 175 9.83 0.74 11.03
C SER A 175 9.31 -0.62 11.51
N ASP A 176 7.99 -0.77 11.59
CA ASP A 176 7.33 -1.95 12.18
C ASP A 176 6.08 -2.37 11.37
N LEU A 177 6.27 -2.57 10.07
CA LEU A 177 5.19 -2.97 9.15
C LEU A 177 4.72 -4.43 9.35
N ASP A 178 5.44 -5.23 10.14
CA ASP A 178 5.13 -6.64 10.38
C ASP A 178 4.17 -6.84 11.58
N ASP A 179 3.90 -5.80 12.37
CA ASP A 179 2.96 -5.81 13.49
C ASP A 179 1.62 -5.18 13.06
N GLU A 180 0.68 -6.03 12.63
CA GLU A 180 -0.66 -5.65 12.17
C GLU A 180 -1.46 -4.93 13.27
N ASP A 181 -1.37 -5.39 14.52
CA ASP A 181 -2.10 -4.79 15.64
C ASP A 181 -1.60 -3.36 15.93
N ALA A 182 -0.27 -3.16 15.88
CA ALA A 182 0.34 -1.85 16.09
C ALA A 182 0.09 -0.88 14.91
N LEU A 183 0.01 -1.40 13.68
CA LEU A 183 -0.36 -0.64 12.49
C LEU A 183 -1.80 -0.15 12.60
N ASP A 184 -2.74 -1.05 12.88
CA ASP A 184 -4.16 -0.73 13.00
C ASP A 184 -4.42 0.29 14.10
N ALA A 185 -3.78 0.14 15.27
CA ALA A 185 -3.92 1.10 16.36
C ALA A 185 -3.48 2.52 15.98
N GLN A 186 -2.36 2.67 15.27
CA GLN A 186 -1.85 3.97 14.82
C GLN A 186 -2.76 4.60 13.76
N VAL A 187 -3.24 3.80 12.81
CA VAL A 187 -4.16 4.26 11.75
C VAL A 187 -5.50 4.66 12.35
N GLU A 188 -6.08 3.87 13.26
CA GLU A 188 -7.33 4.18 13.94
C GLU A 188 -7.22 5.48 14.75
N GLU A 189 -6.12 5.67 15.48
CA GLU A 189 -5.87 6.89 16.25
C GLU A 189 -5.80 8.11 15.33
N ALA A 190 -5.01 8.04 14.25
CA ALA A 190 -4.84 9.14 13.30
C ALA A 190 -6.16 9.50 12.60
N ILE A 191 -6.92 8.52 12.13
CA ILE A 191 -8.24 8.73 11.52
C ILE A 191 -9.20 9.36 12.54
N THR A 192 -9.21 8.86 13.77
CA THR A 192 -10.08 9.37 14.83
C THR A 192 -9.79 10.84 15.14
N GLN A 193 -8.51 11.23 15.22
CA GLN A 193 -8.14 12.63 15.44
C GLN A 193 -8.49 13.49 14.23
N ALA A 194 -8.19 13.03 13.02
CA ALA A 194 -8.52 13.76 11.78
C ALA A 194 -10.02 14.05 11.65
N VAL A 195 -10.88 13.08 11.99
CA VAL A 195 -12.33 13.26 12.01
C VAL A 195 -12.74 14.29 13.07
N LYS A 196 -12.18 14.20 14.29
CA LYS A 196 -12.48 15.18 15.36
C LYS A 196 -12.09 16.60 14.96
N ASP A 197 -10.92 16.77 14.36
CA ASP A 197 -10.42 18.07 13.96
C ASP A 197 -11.22 18.65 12.79
N SER A 198 -11.57 17.82 11.80
CA SER A 198 -12.50 18.20 10.73
C SER A 198 -13.85 18.70 11.27
N LEU A 199 -14.42 17.99 12.25
CA LEU A 199 -15.69 18.38 12.87
C LEU A 199 -15.54 19.65 13.71
N ALA A 200 -14.42 19.80 14.44
CA ALA A 200 -14.15 20.98 15.25
C ALA A 200 -14.00 22.25 14.40
N ASP A 201 -13.29 22.16 13.28
CA ASP A 201 -13.15 23.26 12.32
C ASP A 201 -14.49 23.63 11.70
N ARG A 202 -15.31 22.63 11.32
CA ARG A 202 -16.66 22.89 10.82
C ARG A 202 -17.53 23.63 11.83
N LEU A 203 -17.45 23.26 13.11
CA LEU A 203 -18.18 23.94 14.18
C LEU A 203 -17.71 25.37 14.37
N ARG A 204 -16.40 25.64 14.25
CA ARG A 204 -15.85 27.00 14.31
C ARG A 204 -16.34 27.87 13.15
N ASP A 205 -16.44 27.32 11.95
CA ASP A 205 -16.91 28.06 10.76
C ASP A 205 -18.40 28.45 10.83
N LEU A 206 -19.17 27.81 11.71
CA LEU A 206 -20.60 28.07 11.90
C LEU A 206 -20.91 29.10 13.01
N LEU A 207 -19.92 29.46 13.84
CA LEU A 207 -20.05 30.42 14.94
C LEU A 207 -19.54 31.81 14.55
#